data_AF-A0A5B9R1I5-F1
#
_entry.id   AF-A0A5B9R1I5-F1
#
_cell.length_a   1.000
_cell.length_b   1.000
_cell.length_c   1.000
_cell.angle_alpha   90.00
_cell.angle_beta   90.00
_cell.angle_gamma   90.00
#
_symmetry.space_group_name_H-M   'P 1'
#
loop_
_entity.id
_entity.type
_entity.pdbx_description
1 polymer ?
#
loop_
_entity_poly.entity_id
_entity_poly.type
_entity_poly.pdbx_seq_one_letter_code
_entity_poly.pdbx_strand_id
1 'polypeptide(L)'
;MLAAVNIDKITMRKGGFVIPSQDEDAPDVFTAIDGTGIASFACVSYTGRDLDANTLFARYVESGAKVPNVGKLLADLDEYLSQIKSFKVGNVLGIRTDGNSAALYLAHNRPPDGTI
;
A
#
# COMPACT_ATOMS: atom_id res chain seq x y z
N MET A 1 -1.68 5.49 -5.39
CA MET A 1 -2.77 4.62 -4.93
C MET A 1 -2.55 3.23 -5.45
N LEU A 2 -2.32 2.32 -4.51
CA LEU A 2 -2.13 0.91 -4.75
C LEU A 2 -3.42 0.18 -4.41
N ALA A 3 -3.78 -0.82 -5.22
CA ALA A 3 -4.83 -1.78 -4.94
C ALA A 3 -4.20 -3.12 -4.55
N ALA A 4 -4.73 -3.79 -3.53
CA ALA A 4 -4.25 -5.11 -3.12
C ALA A 4 -4.32 -6.11 -4.29
N VAL A 5 -3.23 -6.84 -4.53
CA VAL A 5 -3.18 -7.90 -5.55
C VAL A 5 -2.73 -9.20 -4.92
N ASN A 6 -3.49 -10.26 -5.19
CA ASN A 6 -3.07 -11.62 -4.90
C ASN A 6 -2.32 -12.16 -6.13
N ILE A 7 -1.11 -12.70 -5.94
CA ILE A 7 -0.29 -13.26 -7.03
C ILE A 7 -0.62 -14.74 -7.28
N ASP A 8 -1.00 -15.51 -6.26
CA ASP A 8 -1.42 -16.93 -6.41
C ASP A 8 -2.76 -17.08 -7.13
N LYS A 9 -3.61 -16.05 -7.06
CA LYS A 9 -4.79 -15.89 -7.92
C LYS A 9 -4.79 -14.47 -8.43
N ILE A 10 -4.48 -14.24 -9.72
CA ILE A 10 -4.50 -12.93 -10.40
C ILE A 10 -5.93 -12.38 -10.42
N THR A 11 -6.40 -12.00 -9.25
CA THR A 11 -7.71 -11.44 -8.98
C THR A 11 -7.41 -10.30 -8.04
N MET A 12 -7.66 -9.08 -8.50
CA MET A 12 -7.72 -7.93 -7.61
C MET A 12 -8.68 -8.31 -6.49
N ARG A 13 -8.22 -8.28 -5.24
CA ARG A 13 -9.18 -8.36 -4.13
C ARG A 13 -10.10 -7.15 -4.29
N LYS A 14 -11.40 -7.39 -4.35
CA LYS A 14 -12.39 -6.32 -4.26
C LYS A 14 -12.21 -5.62 -2.93
N GLY A 15 -11.76 -4.37 -2.96
CA GLY A 15 -11.77 -3.48 -1.81
C GLY A 15 -10.38 -3.07 -1.37
N GLY A 16 -10.22 -1.76 -1.20
CA GLY A 16 -9.18 -1.22 -0.36
C GLY A 16 -7.97 -0.67 -1.10
N PHE A 17 -7.76 0.63 -0.90
CA PHE A 17 -6.43 1.19 -0.94
C PHE A 17 -5.58 0.53 0.12
N VAL A 18 -4.32 0.27 -0.20
CA VAL A 18 -3.39 -0.33 0.77
C VAL A 18 -2.29 0.64 1.18
N ILE A 19 -1.79 0.43 2.39
CA ILE A 19 -0.64 1.12 2.98
C ILE A 19 0.33 0.09 3.56
N PRO A 20 1.57 0.46 3.87
CA PRO A 20 2.46 -0.40 4.64
C PRO A 20 1.84 -0.79 5.98
N SER A 21 2.01 -2.06 6.34
CA SER A 21 1.52 -2.57 7.61
C SER A 21 2.09 -1.77 8.77
N GLN A 22 1.21 -1.46 9.74
CA GLN A 22 1.57 -0.84 11.01
C GLN A 22 1.83 -1.89 12.10
N ASP A 23 1.73 -3.17 11.74
CA ASP A 23 1.96 -4.30 12.63
C ASP A 23 3.44 -4.69 12.63
N GLU A 24 4.06 -4.70 13.81
CA GLU A 24 5.47 -5.08 13.98
C GLU A 24 5.70 -6.57 13.72
N ASP A 25 4.66 -7.41 13.88
CA ASP A 25 4.74 -8.85 13.62
C ASP A 25 4.68 -9.17 12.11
N ALA A 26 4.21 -8.22 11.29
CA ALA A 26 4.11 -8.37 9.84
C ALA A 26 4.45 -7.06 9.11
N PRO A 27 5.72 -6.62 9.11
CA PRO A 27 6.11 -5.33 8.53
C PRO A 27 6.25 -5.39 6.99
N ASP A 28 6.45 -6.59 6.43
CA ASP A 28 6.66 -6.82 4.99
C ASP A 28 5.37 -7.04 4.19
N VAL A 29 4.22 -6.61 4.72
CA VAL A 29 2.92 -6.74 4.03
C VAL A 29 2.23 -5.39 3.88
N PHE A 30 1.33 -5.34 2.90
CA PHE A 30 0.37 -4.26 2.77
C PHE A 30 -0.86 -4.55 3.61
N THR A 31 -1.41 -3.52 4.24
CA THR A 31 -2.69 -3.59 4.94
C THR A 31 -3.70 -2.71 4.21
N ALA A 32 -4.90 -3.24 3.98
CA ALA A 32 -6.00 -2.47 3.42
C ALA A 32 -6.46 -1.40 4.43
N ILE A 33 -6.61 -0.17 3.97
CA ILE A 33 -6.97 0.98 4.82
C ILE A 33 -8.32 0.75 5.51
N ASP A 34 -9.25 0.07 4.84
CA ASP A 34 -10.57 -0.30 5.37
C ASP A 34 -10.53 -1.50 6.34
N GLY A 35 -9.35 -2.01 6.69
CA GLY A 35 -9.16 -3.14 7.60
C GLY A 35 -9.58 -4.49 7.01
N THR A 36 -9.90 -4.56 5.71
CA THR A 36 -10.43 -5.78 5.08
C THR A 36 -9.40 -6.89 4.88
N GLY A 37 -8.12 -6.63 5.16
CA GLY A 37 -7.09 -7.65 5.28
C GLY A 37 -5.70 -7.17 4.90
N ILE A 38 -4.78 -8.15 4.83
CA ILE A 38 -3.39 -7.96 4.39
C ILE A 38 -3.16 -8.53 2.99
N ALA A 39 -2.16 -8.02 2.29
CA ALA A 39 -1.70 -8.50 0.99
C ALA A 39 -0.17 -8.39 0.90
N SER A 40 0.51 -9.42 0.39
CA SER A 40 1.96 -9.37 0.19
C SER A 40 2.37 -8.47 -0.98
N PHE A 41 1.44 -8.21 -1.91
CA PHE A 41 1.69 -7.42 -3.11
C PHE A 41 0.53 -6.47 -3.39
N ALA A 42 0.87 -5.36 -4.07
CA ALA A 42 -0.12 -4.35 -4.45
C ALA A 42 0.19 -3.79 -5.83
N CYS A 43 -0.84 -3.57 -6.65
CA CYS A 43 -0.70 -2.98 -7.97
C CYS A 43 -0.96 -1.47 -7.92
N VAL A 44 -0.11 -0.70 -8.56
CA VAL A 44 -0.30 0.74 -8.76
C VAL A 44 -1.50 0.94 -9.68
N SER A 45 -2.64 1.32 -9.12
CA SER A 45 -3.87 1.59 -9.89
C SER A 45 -4.07 3.07 -10.19
N TYR A 46 -3.45 3.97 -9.42
CA TYR A 46 -3.63 5.41 -9.59
C TYR A 46 -2.41 6.18 -9.08
N THR A 47 -1.86 7.10 -9.86
CA THR A 47 -0.74 7.98 -9.47
C THR A 47 -1.12 9.47 -9.51
N GLY A 48 -2.42 9.80 -9.37
CA GLY A 48 -2.89 11.18 -9.46
C GLY A 48 -2.26 12.10 -8.41
N ARG A 49 -2.17 13.38 -8.75
CA ARG A 49 -1.41 14.41 -8.00
C ARG A 49 -2.08 14.85 -6.69
N ASP A 50 -3.36 14.55 -6.50
CA ASP A 50 -4.17 15.13 -5.41
C ASP A 50 -4.28 14.26 -4.16
N LEU A 51 -3.42 13.24 -4.02
CA LEU A 51 -3.40 12.39 -2.83
C LEU A 51 -2.24 12.78 -1.91
N ASP A 52 -2.60 13.26 -0.71
CA ASP A 52 -1.65 13.64 0.34
C ASP A 52 -1.71 12.65 1.52
N ALA A 53 -0.67 12.72 2.37
CA ALA A 53 -0.56 11.87 3.55
C ALA A 53 -1.75 12.08 4.51
N ASN A 54 -2.30 13.30 4.60
CA ASN A 54 -3.45 13.58 5.47
C ASN A 54 -4.73 12.89 4.99
N THR A 55 -4.98 12.85 3.69
CA THR A 55 -6.16 12.13 3.15
C THR A 55 -6.06 10.63 3.44
N LEU A 56 -4.87 10.04 3.32
CA LEU A 56 -4.66 8.64 3.68
C LEU A 56 -4.80 8.40 5.19
N PHE A 57 -4.24 9.30 5.99
CA PHE A 57 -4.33 9.25 7.45
C PHE A 57 -5.77 9.35 7.93
N ALA A 58 -6.56 10.30 7.39
CA ALA A 58 -7.98 10.45 7.72
C ALA A 58 -8.76 9.15 7.46
N ARG A 59 -8.53 8.51 6.30
CA ARG A 59 -9.17 7.22 5.97
C ARG A 59 -8.72 6.08 6.89
N TYR A 60 -7.44 6.08 7.30
CA TYR A 60 -6.92 5.10 8.24
C TYR A 60 -7.51 5.27 9.64
N VAL A 61 -7.73 6.52 10.08
CA VAL A 61 -8.43 6.79 11.35
C VAL A 61 -9.91 6.44 11.25
N GLU A 62 -10.57 6.76 10.13
CA GLU A 62 -11.98 6.43 9.89
C GLU A 62 -12.26 4.92 9.87
N SER A 63 -11.27 4.09 9.53
CA SER A 63 -11.43 2.63 9.60
C SER A 63 -11.42 2.07 11.02
N GLY A 64 -11.15 2.92 12.03
CA GLY A 64 -11.07 2.52 13.43
C GLY A 64 -9.75 1.83 13.78
N ALA A 65 -8.74 1.90 12.91
CA ALA A 65 -7.42 1.37 13.18
C ALA A 65 -6.73 2.15 14.32
N LYS A 66 -6.00 1.43 15.18
CA LYS A 66 -5.26 2.05 16.28
C LYS A 66 -4.03 2.76 15.73
N VAL A 67 -3.91 4.06 16.03
CA VAL A 67 -2.72 4.85 15.70
C VAL A 67 -1.85 4.99 16.95
N PRO A 68 -0.75 4.24 17.08
CA PRO A 68 0.13 4.35 18.23
C PRO A 68 0.92 5.67 18.25
N ASN A 69 1.32 6.18 17.08
CA ASN A 69 2.01 7.46 16.94
C ASN A 69 1.62 8.17 15.64
N VAL A 70 0.89 9.27 15.75
CA VAL A 70 0.37 10.06 14.62
C VAL A 70 1.51 10.62 13.77
N GLY A 71 2.56 11.17 14.40
CA GLY A 71 3.67 11.79 13.70
C GLY A 71 4.49 10.79 12.89
N LYS A 72 4.72 9.60 13.47
CA LYS A 72 5.38 8.50 12.77
C LYS A 72 4.56 8.03 11.57
N LEU A 73 3.26 7.77 11.78
CA LEU A 73 2.38 7.30 10.71
C LEU A 73 2.28 8.30 9.54
N LEU A 74 2.20 9.60 9.83
CA LEU A 74 2.19 10.62 8.78
C LEU A 74 3.49 10.66 7.98
N ALA A 75 4.64 10.54 8.65
CA ALA A 75 5.94 10.46 7.98
C ALA A 75 6.03 9.21 7.10
N ASP A 76 5.61 8.05 7.61
CA ASP A 76 5.60 6.79 6.87
C ASP A 76 4.68 6.85 5.64
N LEU A 77 3.52 7.49 5.76
CA LEU A 77 2.58 7.70 4.65
C LEU A 77 3.12 8.66 3.60
N ASP A 78 3.79 9.73 4.01
CA ASP A 78 4.40 10.69 3.08
C ASP A 78 5.56 10.06 2.30
N GLU A 79 6.43 9.31 2.99
CA GLU A 79 7.51 8.55 2.37
C GLU A 79 6.96 7.51 1.39
N TYR A 80 5.95 6.75 1.81
CA TYR A 80 5.25 5.78 0.97
C TYR A 80 4.67 6.43 -0.29
N LEU A 81 3.99 7.57 -0.17
CA LEU A 81 3.45 8.30 -1.32
C LEU A 81 4.55 8.81 -2.26
N SER A 82 5.67 9.27 -1.71
CA SER A 82 6.84 9.68 -2.48
C SER A 82 7.42 8.52 -3.29
N GLN A 83 7.56 7.35 -2.66
CA GLN A 83 8.03 6.14 -3.34
C GLN A 83 7.07 5.70 -4.45
N ILE A 84 5.75 5.68 -4.21
CA ILE A 84 4.74 5.30 -5.23
C ILE A 84 4.85 6.15 -6.50
N LYS A 85 5.12 7.47 -6.37
CA LYS A 85 5.26 8.39 -7.52
C LYS A 85 6.40 7.99 -8.46
N SER A 86 7.36 7.19 -7.99
CA SER A 86 8.47 6.67 -8.80
C SER A 86 8.08 5.45 -9.64
N PHE A 87 6.90 4.86 -9.43
CA PHE A 87 6.41 3.69 -10.14
C PHE A 87 5.28 4.04 -11.12
N LYS A 88 5.15 3.23 -12.17
CA LYS A 88 4.13 3.41 -13.20
C LYS A 88 2.83 2.71 -12.80
N VAL A 89 1.70 3.26 -13.25
CA VAL A 89 0.41 2.56 -13.18
C VAL A 89 0.53 1.19 -13.87
N GLY A 90 0.03 0.15 -13.22
CA GLY A 90 0.16 -1.24 -13.63
C GLY A 90 1.33 -1.98 -12.97
N ASN A 91 2.30 -1.30 -12.36
CA ASN A 91 3.38 -1.97 -11.64
C ASN A 91 2.82 -2.70 -10.42
N VAL A 92 3.28 -3.94 -10.18
CA VAL A 92 3.06 -4.67 -8.95
C VAL A 92 4.25 -4.45 -8.04
N LEU A 93 3.98 -3.98 -6.83
CA LEU A 93 4.97 -3.64 -5.81
C LEU A 93 4.88 -4.63 -4.66
N GLY A 94 6.02 -4.93 -4.06
CA GLY A 94 6.14 -5.53 -2.73
C GLY A 94 6.65 -4.51 -1.72
N ILE A 95 6.49 -4.81 -0.43
CA ILE A 95 7.16 -4.07 0.66
C ILE A 95 8.28 -4.92 1.21
N ARG A 96 9.41 -4.28 1.49
CA ARG A 96 10.48 -4.80 2.31
C ARG A 96 10.78 -3.78 3.39
N THR A 97 11.00 -4.27 4.60
CA THR A 97 11.50 -3.45 5.71
C THR A 97 13.03 -3.40 5.64
N ASP A 98 13.62 -2.20 5.58
CA ASP A 98 15.06 -2.00 5.67
C ASP A 98 15.36 -1.19 6.94
N GLY A 99 15.52 -1.90 8.05
CA GLY A 99 15.67 -1.30 9.37
C GLY A 99 14.35 -0.71 9.89
N ASN A 100 14.20 0.62 9.82
CA ASN A 100 13.11 1.36 10.48
C ASN A 100 12.06 1.95 9.50
N SER A 101 12.26 1.76 8.19
CA SER A 101 11.39 2.29 7.13
C SER A 101 10.96 1.18 6.18
N ALA A 102 9.73 1.30 5.67
CA ALA A 102 9.19 0.42 4.64
C ALA A 102 9.62 0.92 3.24
N ALA A 103 10.29 0.06 2.48
CA ALA A 103 10.72 0.32 1.11
C ALA A 103 9.88 -0.48 0.11
N LEU A 104 9.36 0.21 -0.89
CA LEU A 104 8.67 -0.39 -2.03
C LEU A 104 9.68 -0.90 -3.05
N TYR A 105 9.53 -2.15 -3.45
CA TYR A 105 10.28 -2.70 -4.57
C TYR A 105 9.34 -3.14 -5.68
N LEU A 106 9.82 -3.02 -6.92
CA LEU A 106 9.09 -3.51 -8.08
C LEU A 106 9.14 -5.04 -8.09
N ALA A 107 7.99 -5.67 -7.85
CA ALA A 107 7.85 -7.11 -7.99
C ALA A 107 7.62 -7.48 -9.46
N HIS A 108 6.71 -6.80 -10.17
CA HIS A 108 6.40 -7.03 -11.59
C HIS A 108 6.03 -5.73 -12.32
N ASN A 109 6.39 -5.61 -13.60
CA ASN A 109 6.09 -4.43 -14.44
C ASN A 109 4.61 -4.30 -14.86
N ARG A 110 3.86 -5.41 -14.83
CA ARG A 110 2.44 -5.50 -15.14
C ARG A 110 1.93 -6.78 -14.48
N PRO A 111 0.74 -6.83 -13.85
CA PRO A 111 0.14 -8.12 -13.54
C PRO A 111 0.07 -8.92 -14.86
N PRO A 112 0.44 -10.22 -14.87
CA PRO A 112 0.31 -11.05 -16.07
C PRO A 112 -1.12 -10.90 -16.59
N ASP A 113 -1.27 -10.57 -17.86
CA ASP A 113 -2.48 -10.04 -18.48
C ASP A 113 -3.79 -10.62 -17.89
N GLY A 114 -4.59 -9.72 -17.31
CA GLY A 114 -5.99 -10.00 -17.05
C GLY A 114 -6.72 -10.06 -18.38
N THR A 115 -7.06 -11.26 -18.83
CA THR A 115 -8.17 -11.48 -19.76
C THR A 115 -9.42 -10.86 -19.13
N ILE A 116 -9.96 -9.83 -19.79
CA ILE A 116 -11.25 -9.18 -19.50
C ILE A 116 -12.37 -10.11 -19.94
#